data_AF-A0A839DPD4-F1
#
_entry.id   AF-A0A839DPD4-F1
#
_cell.length_a   1.000
_cell.length_b   1.000
_cell.length_c   1.000
_cell.angle_alpha   90.00
_cell.angle_beta   90.00
_cell.angle_gamma   90.00
#
_symmetry.space_group_name_H-M   'P 1'
#
loop_
_entity.id
_entity.type
_entity.pdbx_description
1 polymer ?
#
loop_
_entity_poly.entity_id
_entity_poly.type
_entity_poly.pdbx_seq_one_letter_code
_entity_poly.pdbx_strand_id
1 'polypeptide(L)'
;MTALATLIGDFAALLTLDPGNNERLTRWINHARAENLPHLHAFTRDLELDRHAMNAAITQLIHNGRTERVNTKTKLIKRKMYGRAGFPLLRHRILLG
;
A
#
# COMPACT_ATOMS: atom_id res chain seq x y z
N MET A 1 -18.14 9.42 -17.07
CA MET A 1 -17.21 9.98 -16.07
C MET A 1 -17.67 9.76 -14.62
N THR A 2 -18.92 9.37 -14.37
CA THR A 2 -19.47 9.12 -13.02
C THR A 2 -18.92 7.85 -12.37
N ALA A 3 -18.84 6.73 -13.09
CA ALA A 3 -18.42 5.44 -12.52
C ALA A 3 -17.03 5.46 -11.86
N LEU A 4 -16.04 6.08 -12.51
CA LEU A 4 -14.69 6.21 -11.95
C LEU A 4 -14.67 7.05 -10.67
N ALA A 5 -15.39 8.19 -10.66
CA ALA A 5 -15.45 9.06 -9.49
C ALA A 5 -16.14 8.35 -8.31
N THR A 6 -17.22 7.61 -8.57
CA THR A 6 -17.90 6.77 -7.56
C THR A 6 -16.94 5.72 -7.00
N LEU A 7 -16.24 4.98 -7.86
CA LEU A 7 -15.29 3.95 -7.42
C LEU A 7 -14.15 4.52 -6.59
N ILE A 8 -13.63 5.71 -6.92
CA ILE A 8 -12.61 6.39 -6.11
C ILE A 8 -13.18 6.78 -4.74
N GLY A 9 -14.39 7.35 -4.70
CA GLY A 9 -15.06 7.72 -3.45
C GLY A 9 -15.34 6.51 -2.55
N ASP A 10 -15.84 5.42 -3.13
CA ASP A 10 -16.13 4.18 -2.41
C ASP A 10 -14.85 3.55 -1.86
N PHE A 11 -13.75 3.58 -2.63
CA PHE A 11 -12.46 3.10 -2.16
C PHE A 11 -11.92 3.96 -1.02
N ALA A 12 -12.01 5.29 -1.13
CA ALA A 12 -11.60 6.20 -0.08
C ALA A 12 -12.35 5.94 1.24
N ALA A 13 -13.63 5.57 1.16
CA ALA A 13 -14.42 5.18 2.32
C ALA A 13 -13.95 3.89 3.01
N LEU A 14 -13.18 3.02 2.32
CA LEU A 14 -12.53 1.85 2.92
C LEU A 14 -11.27 2.21 3.72
N LEU A 15 -10.70 3.39 3.53
CA LEU A 15 -9.50 3.83 4.25
C LEU A 15 -9.81 4.25 5.69
N THR A 16 -11.09 4.47 6.01
CA THR A 16 -11.57 4.54 7.39
C THR A 16 -11.70 3.12 7.92
N LEU A 17 -10.84 2.76 8.88
CA LEU A 17 -10.76 1.41 9.43
C LEU A 17 -12.09 0.95 10.02
N ASP A 18 -12.56 -0.22 9.58
CA ASP A 18 -13.77 -0.86 10.08
C ASP A 18 -13.66 -2.39 9.88
N PRO A 19 -14.01 -3.22 10.87
CA PRO A 19 -13.91 -4.68 10.75
C PRO A 19 -14.72 -5.26 9.57
N GLY A 20 -15.81 -4.61 9.16
CA GLY A 20 -16.64 -4.97 8.01
C GLY A 20 -16.07 -4.57 6.65
N ASN A 21 -14.92 -3.88 6.62
CA ASN A 21 -14.30 -3.45 5.36
C ASN A 21 -13.82 -4.62 4.49
N ASN A 22 -13.60 -5.82 5.05
CA ASN A 22 -13.25 -7.01 4.27
C ASN A 22 -14.31 -7.32 3.20
N GLU A 23 -15.58 -7.36 3.59
CA GLU A 23 -16.69 -7.63 2.67
C GLU A 23 -16.94 -6.45 1.73
N ARG A 24 -16.78 -5.21 2.23
CA ARG A 24 -16.90 -4.00 1.42
C ARG A 24 -15.81 -3.94 0.33
N LEU A 25 -14.58 -4.35 0.62
CA LEU A 25 -13.49 -4.43 -0.34
C LEU A 25 -13.78 -5.48 -1.43
N THR A 26 -14.31 -6.65 -1.07
CA THR A 26 -14.72 -7.66 -2.05
C THR A 26 -15.81 -7.12 -2.99
N ARG A 27 -16.84 -6.47 -2.44
CA ARG A 27 -17.89 -5.82 -3.25
C ARG A 27 -17.31 -4.74 -4.17
N TRP A 28 -16.41 -3.92 -3.65
CA TRP A 28 -15.75 -2.86 -4.42
C TRP A 28 -14.93 -3.43 -5.58
N ILE A 29 -14.14 -4.49 -5.36
CA ILE A 29 -13.36 -5.16 -6.41
C ILE A 29 -14.28 -5.71 -7.52
N ASN A 30 -15.39 -6.34 -7.14
CA ASN A 30 -16.35 -6.88 -8.12
C ASN A 30 -16.99 -5.77 -8.95
N HIS A 31 -17.37 -4.65 -8.30
CA HIS A 31 -17.91 -3.47 -8.99
C HIS A 31 -16.88 -2.87 -9.97
N ALA A 32 -15.64 -2.66 -9.51
CA ALA A 32 -14.56 -2.14 -10.33
C ALA A 32 -14.23 -3.02 -11.56
N ARG A 33 -14.40 -4.34 -11.45
CA ARG A 33 -14.18 -5.29 -12.56
C ARG A 33 -15.33 -5.32 -13.56
N ALA A 34 -16.56 -5.06 -13.12
CA ALA A 34 -17.72 -4.99 -14.01
C ALA A 34 -17.69 -3.73 -14.89
N GLU A 35 -17.06 -2.65 -14.41
CA GLU A 35 -16.87 -1.43 -15.17
C GLU A 35 -15.78 -1.58 -16.26
N ASN A 36 -15.96 -0.92 -17.40
CA ASN A 36 -14.99 -0.91 -18.50
C ASN A 36 -13.84 0.09 -18.22
N LEU A 37 -13.06 -0.17 -17.17
CA LEU A 37 -11.95 0.65 -16.69
C LEU A 37 -10.66 -0.20 -16.60
N PRO A 38 -9.96 -0.44 -17.72
CA PRO A 38 -8.81 -1.34 -17.76
C PRO A 38 -7.69 -0.99 -16.77
N HIS A 39 -7.45 0.30 -16.52
CA HIS A 39 -6.47 0.76 -15.54
C HIS A 39 -6.83 0.34 -14.11
N LEU A 40 -8.13 0.27 -13.79
CA LEU A 40 -8.61 -0.14 -12.48
C LEU A 40 -8.59 -1.67 -12.34
N HIS A 41 -8.76 -2.42 -13.42
CA HIS A 41 -8.65 -3.89 -13.40
C HIS A 41 -7.26 -4.34 -12.93
N ALA A 42 -6.20 -3.70 -13.41
CA ALA A 42 -4.83 -3.97 -12.95
C ALA A 42 -4.70 -3.74 -11.44
N PHE A 43 -5.21 -2.62 -10.93
CA PHE A 43 -5.22 -2.33 -9.50
C PHE A 43 -6.00 -3.39 -8.70
N THR A 44 -7.19 -3.82 -9.16
CA THR A 44 -7.96 -4.87 -8.46
C THR A 44 -7.24 -6.22 -8.43
N ARG A 45 -6.41 -6.53 -9.43
CA ARG A 45 -5.61 -7.76 -9.44
C ARG A 45 -4.52 -7.68 -8.38
N ASP A 46 -3.84 -6.55 -8.28
CA ASP A 46 -2.77 -6.36 -7.30
C ASP A 46 -3.34 -6.40 -5.87
N LEU A 47 -4.53 -5.83 -5.63
CA LEU A 47 -5.24 -5.95 -4.35
C LEU A 47 -5.59 -7.40 -3.98
N GLU A 48 -5.93 -8.25 -4.95
CA GLU A 48 -6.18 -9.67 -4.69
C GLU A 48 -4.89 -10.44 -4.42
N LEU A 49 -3.81 -10.14 -5.13
CA LEU A 49 -2.50 -10.77 -4.89
C LEU A 49 -2.04 -10.54 -3.44
N ASP A 50 -2.27 -9.33 -2.93
CA ASP A 50 -1.94 -8.93 -1.55
C ASP A 50 -3.16 -8.95 -0.61
N ARG A 51 -4.17 -9.80 -0.89
CA ARG A 51 -5.47 -9.81 -0.18
C ARG A 51 -5.36 -9.77 1.34
N HIS A 52 -4.51 -10.60 1.93
CA HIS A 52 -4.33 -10.64 3.38
C HIS A 52 -3.79 -9.32 3.95
N ALA A 53 -2.81 -8.72 3.26
CA ALA A 53 -2.25 -7.43 3.66
C ALA A 53 -3.28 -6.30 3.48
N MET A 54 -4.06 -6.32 2.41
CA MET A 54 -5.10 -5.31 2.16
C MET A 54 -6.22 -5.40 3.20
N ASN A 55 -6.69 -6.60 3.52
CA ASN A 55 -7.67 -6.80 4.58
C ASN A 55 -7.16 -6.29 5.94
N ALA A 56 -5.91 -6.60 6.30
CA ALA A 56 -5.31 -6.07 7.52
C ALA A 56 -5.22 -4.53 7.49
N ALA A 57 -4.81 -3.95 6.36
CA ALA A 57 -4.65 -2.50 6.20
C ALA A 57 -5.96 -1.70 6.37
N ILE A 58 -7.12 -2.31 6.09
CA ILE A 58 -8.43 -1.63 6.19
C ILE A 58 -9.27 -2.07 7.40
N THR A 59 -8.80 -3.04 8.19
CA THR A 59 -9.51 -3.55 9.39
C THR A 59 -8.73 -3.38 10.69
N GLN A 60 -7.41 -3.21 10.62
CA GLN A 60 -6.54 -3.16 11.80
C GLN A 60 -5.91 -1.78 11.98
N LEU A 61 -5.79 -1.36 13.24
CA LEU A 61 -5.05 -0.15 13.63
C LEU A 61 -3.52 -0.35 13.58
N ILE A 62 -3.07 -1.61 13.52
CA ILE A 62 -1.66 -1.96 13.46
C ILE A 62 -1.17 -1.75 12.03
N HIS A 63 -0.12 -0.94 11.89
CA HIS A 63 0.40 -0.51 10.60
C HIS A 63 1.92 -0.64 10.56
N ASN A 64 2.48 -0.80 9.36
CA ASN A 64 3.91 -1.01 9.16
C ASN A 64 4.76 0.27 9.20
N GLY A 65 4.21 1.38 9.73
CA GLY A 65 4.81 2.71 9.65
C GLY A 65 6.19 2.81 10.28
N ARG A 66 6.43 2.12 11.40
CA ARG A 66 7.76 2.06 12.03
C ARG A 66 8.81 1.42 11.12
N THR A 67 8.49 0.29 10.52
CA THR A 67 9.37 -0.42 9.59
C THR A 67 9.61 0.38 8.32
N GLU A 68 8.56 1.00 7.79
CA GLU A 68 8.66 1.84 6.60
C GLU A 68 9.55 3.07 6.84
N ARG A 69 9.46 3.69 8.02
CA ARG A 69 10.37 4.78 8.42
C ARG A 69 11.82 4.34 8.44
N VAL A 70 12.13 3.16 9.00
CA VAL A 70 13.49 2.60 9.01
C VAL A 70 13.96 2.33 7.58
N ASN A 71 13.13 1.68 6.76
CA ASN A 71 13.43 1.43 5.35
C ASN A 71 13.70 2.73 4.58
N THR A 72 12.92 3.78 4.86
CA THR A 72 13.08 5.11 4.26
C THR A 72 14.41 5.75 4.66
N LYS A 73 14.78 5.71 5.95
CA LYS A 73 16.10 6.18 6.42
C LYS A 73 17.23 5.43 5.72
N THR A 74 17.15 4.10 5.66
CA THR A 74 18.16 3.26 5.00
C THR A 74 18.30 3.59 3.50
N LYS A 75 17.17 3.70 2.78
CA LYS A 75 17.15 4.09 1.36
C LYS A 75 17.74 5.49 1.16
N LEU A 76 17.42 6.44 2.05
CA LEU A 76 17.95 7.80 1.99
C LEU A 76 19.47 7.82 2.14
N ILE A 77 20.04 7.11 3.12
CA ILE A 77 21.50 7.03 3.32
C ILE A 77 22.16 6.44 2.06
N LYS A 78 21.63 5.34 1.53
CA LYS A 78 22.17 4.72 0.30
C LYS A 78 22.12 5.69 -0.90
N ARG A 79 21.03 6.44 -1.05
CA ARG A 79 20.85 7.44 -2.12
C ARG A 79 21.79 8.64 -1.97
N LYS A 80 21.97 9.16 -0.75
CA LYS A 80 22.96 10.23 -0.45
C LYS A 80 24.39 9.84 -0.81
N MET A 81 24.67 8.55 -0.85
CA MET A 81 25.98 7.99 -1.21
C MET A 81 26.04 7.53 -2.67
N TYR A 82 25.10 7.96 -3.52
CA TYR A 82 25.01 7.62 -4.94
C TYR A 82 25.01 6.10 -5.19
N GLY A 83 24.44 5.32 -4.28
CA GLY A 83 24.39 3.86 -4.37
C GLY A 83 25.70 3.14 -4.06
N ARG A 84 26.80 3.86 -3.78
CA ARG A 84 28.15 3.31 -3.56
C ARG A 84 28.36 2.70 -2.17
N ALA A 85 27.36 2.82 -1.29
CA ALA A 85 27.40 2.23 0.03
C ALA A 85 27.04 0.73 -0.03
N GLY A 86 28.07 -0.13 0.01
CA GLY A 86 27.90 -1.55 0.28
C GLY A 86 27.40 -1.82 1.70
N PHE A 87 27.02 -3.06 2.00
CA PHE A 87 26.43 -3.43 3.29
C PHE A 87 27.27 -3.00 4.53
N PRO A 88 28.61 -3.18 4.57
CA PRO A 88 29.40 -2.77 5.73
C PRO A 88 29.31 -1.26 6.02
N LEU A 89 29.37 -0.43 4.97
CA LEU A 89 29.31 1.02 5.08
C LEU A 89 27.91 1.51 5.43
N LEU A 90 26.86 0.89 4.86
CA LEU A 90 25.47 1.16 5.25
C LEU A 90 25.24 0.83 6.73
N ARG A 91 25.69 -0.35 7.19
CA ARG A 91 25.57 -0.77 8.59
C ARG A 91 26.26 0.22 9.52
N HIS A 92 27.48 0.62 9.21
CA HIS A 92 28.23 1.61 9.99
C HIS A 92 27.47 2.95 10.10
N ARG A 93 26.96 3.47 8.97
CA ARG A 93 26.19 4.73 8.93
C ARG A 93 24.84 4.66 9.64
N ILE A 94 24.21 3.48 9.72
CA ILE A 94 22.91 3.30 10.39
C ILE A 94 23.08 3.14 11.90
N LEU A 95 24.09 2.39 12.34
CA LEU A 95 24.29 2.05 13.75
C LEU A 95 25.08 3.11 14.53
N LEU A 96 25.97 3.85 13.85
CA LEU A 96 26.90 4.80 14.49
C LEU A 96 26.68 6.25 14.05
N GLY A 97 25.69 6.51 13.18
CA GLY A 97 25.43 7.83 12.58
C GLY A 97 24.01 8.34 12.75
#